data_AF-A0A1F3NFR7-F1
#
_entry.id   AF-A0A1F3NFR7-F1
#
_cell.length_a   1.000
_cell.length_b   1.000
_cell.length_c   1.000
_cell.angle_alpha   90.00
_cell.angle_beta   90.00
_cell.angle_gamma   90.00
#
_symmetry.space_group_name_H-M   'P 1'
#
loop_
_entity.id
_entity.type
_entity.pdbx_description
1 polymer ?
#
loop_
_entity_poly.entity_id
_entity_poly.type
_entity_poly.pdbx_seq_one_letter_code
_entity_poly.pdbx_strand_id
1 'polypeptide(L)'
;MKEEKLKELLEKYYRGDTSLSEEEDLRRYFSGDSILEGYETEKEIFSHYAHSDVIPVPSSDFEERIKNAVSNLDRAQVSRSLRKRYIYFFSSAAAVLLMIGSYLIFFNQAKSEDTFSDPRLAYTETMRILNEVSVKLNKGTTALKPIINLQNATLTGIRTVDQSAMIISTNLNRIRLFDQLSTKGNQVDVKNNNK
;
A
#
# COMPACT_ATOMS: atom_id res chain seq x y z
N MET A 1 10.74 -61.35 -11.57
CA MET A 1 9.93 -61.01 -12.78
C MET A 1 10.90 -60.65 -13.90
N LYS A 2 10.59 -60.90 -15.19
CA LYS A 2 11.43 -60.43 -16.31
C LYS A 2 11.14 -58.95 -16.59
N GLU A 3 12.14 -58.17 -16.97
CA GLU A 3 12.03 -56.71 -17.19
C GLU A 3 10.97 -56.32 -18.23
N GLU A 4 10.93 -57.01 -19.37
CA GLU A 4 9.93 -56.75 -20.43
C GLU A 4 8.49 -56.91 -19.92
N LYS A 5 8.24 -57.97 -19.15
CA LYS A 5 6.93 -58.23 -18.54
C LYS A 5 6.60 -57.19 -17.46
N LEU A 6 7.60 -56.73 -16.70
CA LEU A 6 7.40 -55.69 -15.68
C LEU A 6 6.97 -54.38 -16.34
N LYS A 7 7.67 -53.98 -17.41
CA LYS A 7 7.35 -52.77 -18.16
C LYS A 7 5.94 -52.80 -18.76
N GLU A 8 5.56 -53.91 -19.39
CA GLU A 8 4.21 -54.10 -19.94
C GLU A 8 3.14 -53.98 -18.85
N LEU A 9 3.38 -54.61 -17.69
CA LEU A 9 2.43 -54.60 -16.58
C LEU A 9 2.30 -53.20 -15.95
N LEU A 10 3.40 -52.47 -15.87
CA LEU A 10 3.41 -51.09 -15.39
C LEU A 10 2.66 -50.14 -16.32
N GLU A 11 2.86 -50.30 -17.63
CA GLU A 11 2.16 -49.51 -18.65
C GLU A 11 0.65 -49.76 -18.59
N LYS A 12 0.26 -51.03 -18.38
CA LYS A 12 -1.13 -51.43 -18.16
C LYS A 12 -1.70 -50.85 -16.86
N TYR A 13 -0.90 -50.83 -15.78
CA TYR A 13 -1.29 -50.24 -14.49
C TYR A 13 -1.54 -48.74 -14.60
N TYR A 14 -0.65 -47.99 -15.27
CA TYR A 14 -0.83 -46.55 -15.48
C TYR A 14 -2.01 -46.21 -16.40
N ARG A 15 -2.41 -47.13 -17.29
CA ARG A 15 -3.65 -47.01 -18.07
C ARG A 15 -4.91 -47.36 -17.28
N GLY A 16 -4.78 -48.03 -16.12
CA GLY A 16 -5.91 -48.52 -15.34
C GLY A 16 -6.55 -49.79 -15.90
N ASP A 17 -5.82 -50.55 -16.72
CA ASP A 17 -6.33 -51.75 -17.40
C ASP A 17 -5.97 -53.05 -16.64
N THR A 18 -5.26 -52.98 -15.51
CA THR A 18 -4.78 -54.15 -14.74
C THR A 18 -5.91 -54.91 -14.05
N SER A 19 -5.74 -56.22 -13.93
CA SER A 19 -6.58 -57.08 -13.09
C SER A 19 -6.04 -57.14 -11.66
N LEU A 20 -6.90 -57.50 -10.69
CA LEU A 20 -6.51 -57.63 -9.28
C LEU A 20 -5.33 -58.61 -9.07
N SER A 21 -5.26 -59.69 -9.85
CA SER A 21 -4.15 -60.66 -9.76
C SER A 21 -2.83 -60.07 -10.25
N GLU A 22 -2.88 -59.23 -11.29
CA GLU A 22 -1.70 -58.55 -11.83
C GLU A 22 -1.19 -57.45 -10.87
N GLU A 23 -2.11 -56.74 -10.21
CA GLU A 23 -1.77 -55.75 -9.18
C GLU A 23 -1.17 -56.40 -7.94
N GLU A 24 -1.66 -57.57 -7.53
CA GLU A 24 -1.07 -58.34 -6.44
C GLU A 24 0.37 -58.77 -6.79
N ASP A 25 0.62 -59.16 -8.04
CA ASP A 25 1.96 -59.50 -8.51
C ASP A 25 2.91 -58.30 -8.54
N LEU A 26 2.43 -57.11 -8.97
CA LEU A 26 3.19 -55.86 -8.87
C LEU A 26 3.50 -55.52 -7.40
N ARG A 27 2.50 -55.60 -6.53
CA ARG A 27 2.65 -55.33 -5.09
C ARG A 27 3.68 -56.27 -4.46
N ARG A 28 3.61 -57.57 -4.78
CA ARG A 28 4.54 -58.60 -4.29
C ARG A 28 5.97 -58.35 -4.79
N TYR A 29 6.12 -57.95 -6.06
CA TYR A 29 7.42 -57.66 -6.66
C TYR A 29 8.09 -56.43 -6.03
N PHE A 30 7.35 -55.32 -5.84
CA PHE A 30 7.89 -54.10 -5.26
C PHE A 30 8.03 -54.13 -3.73
N SER A 31 7.41 -55.10 -3.05
CA SER A 31 7.60 -55.34 -1.61
C SER A 31 8.94 -56.03 -1.27
N GLY A 32 9.69 -56.52 -2.26
CA GLY A 32 10.97 -57.19 -2.05
C GLY A 32 12.17 -56.23 -1.90
N ASP A 33 13.25 -56.73 -1.30
CA ASP A 33 14.47 -55.94 -1.06
C ASP A 33 15.28 -55.67 -2.34
N SER A 34 15.29 -56.61 -3.29
CA SER A 34 16.02 -56.51 -4.55
C SER A 34 15.11 -56.19 -5.74
N ILE A 35 15.12 -54.94 -6.21
CA ILE A 35 14.44 -54.50 -7.43
C ILE A 35 15.44 -54.23 -8.57
N LEU A 36 14.94 -54.20 -9.79
CA LEU A 36 15.73 -53.87 -10.98
C LEU A 36 16.09 -52.37 -11.00
N GLU A 37 17.29 -52.03 -11.48
CA GLU A 37 17.77 -50.66 -11.60
C GLU A 37 16.84 -49.83 -12.51
N GLY A 38 16.45 -48.63 -12.06
CA GLY A 38 15.55 -47.73 -12.78
C GLY A 38 14.08 -47.74 -12.36
N TYR A 39 13.67 -48.62 -11.44
CA TYR A 39 12.28 -48.73 -10.92
C TYR A 39 12.14 -48.30 -9.44
N GLU A 40 13.01 -47.41 -8.98
CA GLU A 40 13.02 -46.94 -7.59
C GLU A 40 11.79 -46.10 -7.24
N THR A 41 11.32 -45.28 -8.19
CA THR A 41 10.11 -44.46 -8.05
C THR A 41 8.87 -45.32 -7.84
N GLU A 42 8.71 -46.36 -8.65
CA GLU A 42 7.61 -47.32 -8.53
C GLU A 42 7.66 -48.02 -7.17
N LYS A 43 8.85 -48.44 -6.73
CA LYS A 43 9.02 -49.07 -5.41
C LYS A 43 8.54 -48.15 -4.30
N GLU A 44 8.90 -46.87 -4.34
CA GLU A 44 8.44 -45.90 -3.34
C GLU A 44 6.90 -45.80 -3.34
N ILE A 45 6.29 -45.65 -4.51
CA ILE A 45 4.83 -45.56 -4.67
C ILE A 45 4.13 -46.81 -4.12
N PHE A 46 4.53 -48.01 -4.57
CA PHE A 46 3.93 -49.26 -4.12
C PHE A 46 4.20 -49.53 -2.64
N SER A 47 5.36 -49.12 -2.11
CA SER A 47 5.65 -49.22 -0.68
C SER A 47 4.74 -48.32 0.14
N HIS A 48 4.48 -47.08 -0.31
CA HIS A 48 3.56 -46.17 0.36
C HIS A 48 2.14 -46.76 0.41
N TYR A 49 1.68 -47.35 -0.70
CA TYR A 49 0.36 -47.98 -0.75
C TYR A 49 0.26 -49.27 0.05
N ALA A 50 1.36 -50.03 0.18
CA ALA A 50 1.40 -51.24 0.98
C ALA A 50 1.17 -50.97 2.48
N HIS A 51 1.52 -49.78 2.98
CA HIS A 51 1.25 -49.38 4.36
C HIS A 51 -0.18 -48.85 4.57
N SER A 52 -0.92 -48.60 3.50
CA SER A 52 -2.30 -48.07 3.51
C SER A 52 -3.36 -49.15 3.31
N ASP A 53 -3.16 -50.35 3.88
CA ASP A 53 -4.14 -51.45 3.83
C ASP A 53 -5.51 -51.10 4.45
N VAL A 54 -5.58 -50.01 5.21
CA VAL A 54 -6.82 -49.49 5.77
C VAL A 54 -7.20 -48.23 5.03
N ILE A 55 -8.01 -48.36 3.97
CA ILE A 55 -8.75 -47.23 3.41
C ILE A 55 -9.81 -46.86 4.44
N PRO A 56 -9.72 -45.71 5.13
CA PRO A 56 -10.73 -45.32 6.09
C PRO A 56 -12.06 -45.09 5.35
N VAL A 57 -13.15 -45.58 5.94
CA VAL A 57 -14.49 -45.26 5.42
C VAL A 57 -14.65 -43.74 5.44
N PRO A 58 -15.01 -43.12 4.31
CA PRO A 58 -15.26 -41.68 4.27
C PRO A 58 -16.31 -41.28 5.31
N SER A 59 -16.15 -40.11 5.92
CA SER A 59 -17.17 -39.54 6.80
C SER A 59 -18.52 -39.44 6.07
N SER A 60 -19.64 -39.60 6.78
CA SER A 60 -20.99 -39.52 6.20
C SER A 60 -21.28 -38.22 5.43
N ASP A 61 -20.60 -37.13 5.78
CA ASP A 61 -20.73 -35.79 5.16
C ASP A 61 -19.77 -35.56 3.97
N PHE A 62 -18.95 -36.55 3.60
CA PHE A 62 -17.92 -36.38 2.57
C PHE A 62 -18.52 -35.99 1.20
N GLU A 63 -19.57 -36.68 0.79
CA GLU A 63 -20.26 -36.43 -0.48
C GLU A 63 -20.93 -35.04 -0.50
N GLU A 64 -21.58 -34.68 0.59
CA GLU A 64 -22.24 -33.38 0.74
C GLU A 64 -21.22 -32.22 0.68
N ARG A 65 -20.06 -32.37 1.34
CA ARG A 65 -18.97 -31.39 1.26
C ARG A 65 -18.46 -31.18 -0.16
N ILE A 66 -18.28 -32.26 -0.94
CA ILE A 66 -17.84 -32.15 -2.34
C ILE A 66 -18.91 -31.42 -3.16
N LYS A 67 -20.18 -31.82 -3.04
CA LYS A 67 -21.29 -31.18 -3.76
C LYS A 67 -21.42 -29.69 -3.44
N ASN A 68 -21.27 -29.34 -2.16
CA ASN A 68 -21.29 -27.95 -1.70
C ASN A 68 -20.09 -27.17 -2.23
N ALA A 69 -18.89 -27.74 -2.24
CA ALA A 69 -17.70 -27.10 -2.81
C ALA A 69 -17.86 -26.79 -4.30
N VAL A 70 -18.33 -27.77 -5.10
CA VAL A 70 -18.54 -27.60 -6.55
C VAL A 70 -19.61 -26.53 -6.82
N SER A 71 -20.77 -26.63 -6.17
CA SER A 71 -21.85 -25.66 -6.38
C SER A 71 -21.48 -24.22 -5.97
N ASN A 72 -20.59 -24.05 -4.99
CA ASN A 72 -20.12 -22.73 -4.57
C ASN A 72 -19.14 -22.12 -5.58
N LEU A 73 -18.32 -22.93 -6.24
CA LEU A 73 -17.45 -22.47 -7.34
C LEU A 73 -18.26 -21.98 -8.53
N ASP A 74 -19.29 -22.73 -8.93
CA ASP A 74 -20.17 -22.36 -10.04
C ASP A 74 -20.91 -21.04 -9.77
N ARG A 75 -21.45 -20.88 -8.55
CA ARG A 75 -22.14 -19.64 -8.13
C ARG A 75 -21.21 -18.43 -8.09
N ALA A 76 -19.98 -18.60 -7.61
CA ALA A 76 -18.99 -17.52 -7.57
C ALA A 76 -18.60 -17.05 -8.98
N GLN A 77 -18.48 -17.97 -9.94
CA GLN A 77 -18.16 -17.66 -11.33
C GLN A 77 -19.29 -16.88 -12.03
N VAL A 78 -20.55 -17.31 -11.84
CA VAL A 78 -21.72 -16.63 -12.44
C VAL A 78 -21.89 -15.22 -11.89
N SER A 79 -21.80 -15.04 -10.57
CA SER A 79 -21.99 -13.72 -9.93
C SER A 79 -20.94 -12.69 -10.39
N ARG A 80 -19.69 -13.11 -10.59
CA ARG A 80 -18.60 -12.24 -11.06
C ARG A 80 -18.81 -11.78 -12.51
N SER A 81 -19.37 -12.64 -13.37
CA SER A 81 -19.71 -12.30 -14.76
C SER A 81 -20.85 -11.28 -14.84
N LEU A 82 -21.92 -11.49 -14.08
CA LEU A 82 -23.07 -10.58 -14.05
C LEU A 82 -22.69 -9.19 -13.51
N ARG A 83 -21.89 -9.12 -12.44
CA ARG A 83 -21.44 -7.84 -11.88
C ARG A 83 -20.64 -7.01 -12.89
N LYS A 84 -19.74 -7.64 -13.66
CA LYS A 84 -19.00 -6.95 -14.73
C LYS A 84 -19.94 -6.40 -15.80
N ARG A 85 -20.91 -7.20 -16.25
CA ARG A 85 -21.93 -6.78 -17.23
C ARG A 85 -22.71 -5.56 -16.73
N TYR A 86 -23.23 -5.60 -15.50
CA TYR A 86 -23.96 -4.46 -14.93
C TYR A 86 -23.11 -3.20 -14.81
N ILE A 87 -21.84 -3.30 -14.42
CA ILE A 87 -20.93 -2.14 -14.36
C ILE A 87 -20.75 -1.52 -15.75
N TYR A 88 -20.61 -2.31 -16.82
CA TYR A 88 -20.54 -1.77 -18.18
C TYR A 88 -21.84 -1.06 -18.61
N PHE A 89 -23.02 -1.60 -18.27
CA PHE A 89 -24.29 -0.94 -18.57
C PHE A 89 -24.49 0.36 -17.78
N PHE A 90 -24.19 0.36 -16.48
CA PHE A 90 -24.37 1.53 -15.61
C PHE A 90 -23.27 2.60 -15.73
N SER A 91 -22.08 2.26 -16.25
CA SER A 91 -21.01 3.24 -16.51
C SER A 91 -21.42 4.31 -17.53
N SER A 92 -22.47 4.06 -18.33
CA SER A 92 -23.00 5.02 -19.30
C SER A 92 -23.84 6.15 -18.68
N ALA A 93 -24.37 5.97 -17.47
CA ALA A 93 -25.29 6.94 -16.85
C ALA A 93 -24.60 8.29 -16.55
N ALA A 94 -23.33 8.26 -16.14
CA ALA A 94 -22.56 9.49 -15.87
C ALA A 94 -22.33 10.31 -17.14
N ALA A 95 -22.07 9.67 -18.29
CA ALA A 95 -21.90 10.35 -19.56
C ALA A 95 -23.20 11.04 -20.01
N VAL A 96 -24.35 10.37 -19.82
CA VAL A 96 -25.67 10.95 -20.13
C VAL A 96 -25.96 12.16 -19.22
N LEU A 97 -25.68 12.06 -17.91
CA LEU A 97 -25.85 13.18 -16.99
C LEU A 97 -24.95 14.38 -17.32
N LEU A 98 -23.69 14.13 -17.69
CA LEU A 98 -22.78 15.19 -18.13
C LEU A 98 -23.26 15.84 -19.43
N MET A 99 -23.78 15.06 -20.38
CA MET A 99 -24.33 15.58 -21.63
C MET A 99 -25.56 16.47 -21.40
N ILE A 100 -26.48 16.04 -20.53
CA ILE A 100 -27.67 16.83 -20.16
C ILE A 100 -27.26 18.08 -19.38
N GLY A 101 -26.36 17.96 -18.40
CA GLY A 101 -25.87 19.08 -17.61
C GLY A 101 -25.17 20.14 -18.47
N SER A 102 -24.31 19.69 -19.40
CA SER A 102 -23.66 20.56 -20.38
C SER A 102 -24.68 21.26 -21.26
N TYR A 103 -25.67 20.53 -21.80
CA TYR A 103 -26.73 21.11 -22.62
C TYR A 103 -27.49 22.21 -21.87
N LEU A 104 -27.90 21.95 -20.62
CA LEU A 104 -28.59 22.96 -19.82
C LEU A 104 -27.74 24.20 -19.56
N ILE A 105 -26.44 24.06 -19.26
CA ILE A 105 -25.56 25.23 -19.04
C ILE A 105 -25.39 26.08 -20.30
N PHE A 106 -25.17 25.44 -21.46
CA PHE A 106 -24.94 26.17 -22.70
C PHE A 106 -26.21 26.81 -23.27
N PHE A 107 -27.37 26.15 -23.12
CA PHE A 107 -28.64 26.62 -23.65
C PHE A 107 -29.44 27.50 -22.66
N ASN A 108 -29.27 27.35 -21.34
CA ASN A 108 -29.80 28.28 -20.33
C ASN A 108 -28.78 29.36 -19.96
N GLN A 109 -28.18 30.01 -20.95
CA GLN A 109 -27.64 31.36 -20.72
C GLN A 109 -28.83 32.31 -20.61
N ALA A 110 -29.53 32.25 -19.46
CA ALA A 110 -30.44 33.30 -19.07
C ALA A 110 -29.63 34.60 -19.08
N LYS A 111 -29.94 35.46 -20.05
CA LYS A 111 -29.33 36.78 -20.18
C LYS A 111 -29.50 37.45 -18.83
N SER A 112 -28.40 37.66 -18.10
CA SER A 112 -28.46 38.37 -16.82
C SER A 112 -29.06 39.74 -17.11
N GLU A 113 -30.29 39.97 -16.68
CA GLU A 113 -30.88 41.30 -16.77
C GLU A 113 -30.03 42.23 -15.89
N ASP A 114 -29.72 43.41 -16.43
CA ASP A 114 -28.91 44.37 -15.71
C ASP A 114 -29.69 44.84 -14.47
N THR A 115 -29.03 44.84 -13.30
CA THR A 115 -29.68 45.18 -12.03
C THR A 115 -30.07 46.66 -11.99
N PHE A 116 -29.41 47.51 -12.80
CA PHE A 116 -29.71 48.93 -12.92
C PHE A 116 -29.92 49.30 -14.39
N SER A 117 -30.99 50.03 -14.69
CA SER A 117 -31.26 50.51 -16.06
C SER A 117 -30.44 51.76 -16.43
N ASP A 118 -29.92 52.50 -15.44
CA ASP A 118 -29.08 53.69 -15.65
C ASP A 118 -27.62 53.39 -15.23
N PRO A 119 -26.67 53.41 -16.19
CA PRO A 119 -25.25 53.20 -15.91
C PRO A 119 -24.66 54.18 -14.88
N ARG A 120 -25.19 55.42 -14.80
CA ARG A 120 -24.71 56.42 -13.84
C ARG A 120 -25.10 56.05 -12.41
N LEU A 121 -26.32 55.53 -12.23
CA LEU A 121 -26.80 55.09 -10.93
C LEU A 121 -26.00 53.87 -10.44
N ALA A 122 -25.74 52.89 -11.32
CA ALA A 122 -24.91 51.73 -11.01
C ALA A 122 -23.50 52.13 -10.56
N TYR A 123 -22.89 53.09 -11.26
CA TYR A 123 -21.56 53.59 -10.93
C TYR A 123 -21.52 54.28 -9.56
N THR A 124 -22.51 55.13 -9.28
CA THR A 124 -22.57 55.85 -7.99
C THR A 124 -22.79 54.91 -6.82
N GLU A 125 -23.64 53.89 -6.97
CA GLU A 125 -23.85 52.88 -5.92
C GLU A 125 -22.59 52.02 -5.72
N THR A 126 -21.92 51.64 -6.82
CA THR A 126 -20.64 50.92 -6.77
C THR A 126 -19.60 51.73 -6.00
N MET A 127 -19.48 53.03 -6.29
CA MET A 127 -18.53 53.90 -5.60
C MET A 127 -18.87 54.06 -4.12
N ARG A 128 -20.16 54.11 -3.76
CA ARG A 128 -20.60 54.09 -2.36
C ARG A 128 -20.13 52.82 -1.66
N ILE A 129 -20.39 51.65 -2.24
CA ILE A 129 -20.01 50.35 -1.67
C ILE A 129 -18.49 50.24 -1.53
N LEU A 130 -17.73 50.60 -2.58
CA LEU A 130 -16.26 50.56 -2.54
C LEU A 130 -15.70 51.50 -1.46
N ASN A 131 -16.29 52.68 -1.28
CA ASN A 131 -15.90 53.60 -0.23
C ASN A 131 -16.19 53.02 1.17
N GLU A 132 -17.37 52.42 1.38
CA GLU A 132 -17.71 51.76 2.64
C GLU A 132 -16.76 50.61 2.96
N VAL A 133 -16.41 49.79 1.96
CA VAL A 133 -15.44 48.71 2.09
C VAL A 133 -14.07 49.28 2.46
N SER A 134 -13.62 50.35 1.80
CA SER A 134 -12.36 51.04 2.10
C SER A 134 -12.32 51.55 3.55
N VAL A 135 -13.40 52.19 4.01
CA VAL A 135 -13.51 52.67 5.40
C VAL A 135 -13.46 51.50 6.39
N LYS A 136 -14.17 50.40 6.11
CA LYS A 136 -14.16 49.19 6.96
C LYS A 136 -12.78 48.55 7.00
N LEU A 137 -12.09 48.45 5.86
CA LEU A 137 -10.73 47.92 5.77
C LEU A 137 -9.74 48.79 6.55
N ASN A 138 -9.77 50.11 6.39
CA ASN A 138 -8.90 51.03 7.14
C ASN A 138 -9.14 50.99 8.66
N LYS A 139 -10.39 50.82 9.08
CA LYS A 139 -10.72 50.58 10.49
C LYS A 139 -10.14 49.24 10.97
N GLY A 140 -10.28 48.19 10.17
CA GLY A 140 -9.73 46.86 10.45
C GLY A 140 -8.21 46.84 10.56
N THR A 141 -7.49 47.50 9.65
CA THR A 141 -6.02 47.57 9.68
C THR A 141 -5.50 48.36 10.87
N THR A 142 -6.22 49.39 11.31
CA THR A 142 -5.87 50.16 12.53
C THR A 142 -5.91 49.29 13.78
N ALA A 143 -6.88 48.38 13.90
CA ALA A 143 -6.98 47.44 15.01
C ALA A 143 -5.79 46.45 15.10
N LEU A 144 -5.08 46.23 13.99
CA LEU A 144 -3.90 45.35 13.92
C LEU A 144 -2.58 46.06 14.27
N LYS A 145 -2.58 47.39 14.44
CA LYS A 145 -1.38 48.18 14.79
C LYS A 145 -0.65 47.68 16.05
N PRO A 146 -1.33 47.26 17.14
CA PRO A 146 -0.67 46.67 18.31
C PRO A 146 0.07 45.37 18.00
N ILE A 147 -0.45 44.55 17.08
CA ILE A 147 0.17 43.27 16.68
C ILE A 147 1.46 43.51 15.91
N ILE A 148 1.46 44.49 15.00
CA ILE A 148 2.66 44.91 14.25
C ILE A 148 3.74 45.42 15.22
N ASN A 149 3.34 46.23 16.21
CA ASN A 149 4.26 46.71 17.23
C ASN A 149 4.83 45.56 18.09
N LEU A 150 3.99 44.58 18.45
CA LEU A 150 4.41 43.39 19.19
C LEU A 150 5.40 42.53 18.39
N GLN A 151 5.21 42.39 17.08
CA GLN A 151 6.14 41.67 16.21
C GLN A 151 7.53 42.31 16.23
N ASN A 152 7.59 43.64 16.08
CA ASN A 152 8.86 44.38 16.09
C ASN A 152 9.56 44.32 17.45
N ALA A 153 8.80 44.40 18.54
CA ALA A 153 9.32 44.22 19.90
C ALA A 153 9.88 42.81 20.12
N THR A 154 9.17 41.78 19.66
CA THR A 154 9.59 40.37 19.75
C THR A 154 10.88 40.11 18.96
N LEU A 155 10.99 40.62 17.73
CA LEU A 155 12.19 40.47 16.91
C LEU A 155 13.42 41.14 17.55
N THR A 156 13.21 42.28 18.22
CA THR A 156 14.28 42.96 18.95
C THR A 156 14.71 42.15 20.16
N GLY A 157 13.76 41.62 20.93
CA GLY A 157 14.04 40.74 22.07
C GLY A 157 14.80 39.46 21.69
N ILE A 158 14.45 38.83 20.56
CA ILE A 158 15.16 37.63 20.08
C ILE A 158 16.61 37.97 19.71
N ARG A 159 16.85 39.09 19.02
CA ARG A 159 18.21 39.50 18.63
C ARG A 159 19.10 39.82 19.83
N THR A 160 18.57 40.49 20.84
CA THR A 160 19.34 40.79 22.05
C THR A 160 19.70 39.52 22.81
N VAL A 161 18.78 38.56 22.91
CA VAL A 161 19.06 37.25 23.51
C VAL A 161 20.11 36.49 22.71
N ASP A 162 20.00 36.43 21.39
CA ASP A 162 20.96 35.73 20.53
C ASP A 162 22.39 36.32 20.64
N GLN A 163 22.51 37.65 20.62
CA GLN A 163 23.78 38.33 20.85
C GLN A 163 24.37 38.00 22.23
N SER A 164 23.54 38.01 23.28
CA SER A 164 24.00 37.65 24.62
C SER A 164 24.49 36.20 24.71
N ALA A 165 23.80 35.27 24.05
CA ALA A 165 24.19 33.86 23.98
C ALA A 165 25.49 33.66 23.20
N MET A 166 25.70 34.40 22.11
CA MET A 166 26.95 34.38 21.33
C MET A 166 28.12 34.92 22.16
N ILE A 167 27.93 36.01 22.91
CA ILE A 167 28.97 36.54 23.80
C ILE A 167 29.31 35.52 24.88
N ILE A 168 28.31 34.89 25.49
CA ILE A 168 28.53 33.86 26.52
C ILE A 168 29.31 32.68 25.93
N SER A 169 28.86 32.14 24.79
CA SER A 169 29.52 30.97 24.18
C SER A 169 30.94 31.27 23.72
N THR A 170 31.20 32.47 23.19
CA THR A 170 32.55 32.90 22.80
C THR A 170 33.48 32.97 24.01
N ASN A 171 33.03 33.57 25.12
CA ASN A 171 33.82 33.63 26.33
C ASN A 171 34.07 32.24 26.93
N LEU A 172 33.07 31.35 26.92
CA LEU A 172 33.23 29.96 27.37
C LEU A 172 34.24 29.18 26.52
N ASN A 173 34.23 29.37 25.20
CA ASN A 173 35.20 28.72 24.32
C ASN A 173 36.63 29.24 24.53
N ARG A 174 36.81 30.54 24.78
CA ARG A 174 38.12 31.11 25.13
C ARG A 174 38.66 30.46 26.41
N ILE A 175 37.82 30.32 27.44
CA ILE A 175 38.20 29.67 28.70
C ILE A 175 38.67 28.23 28.45
N ARG A 176 37.94 27.46 27.61
CA ARG A 176 38.35 26.09 27.25
C ARG A 176 39.69 26.05 26.50
N LEU A 177 39.93 27.00 25.60
CA LEU A 177 41.20 27.07 24.88
C LEU A 177 42.37 27.36 25.84
N PHE A 178 42.17 28.25 26.82
CA PHE A 178 43.17 28.51 27.86
C PHE A 178 43.48 27.25 28.67
N ASP A 179 42.47 26.46 29.03
CA ASP A 179 42.68 25.20 29.73
C ASP A 179 43.48 24.18 28.88
N GLN A 180 43.18 24.10 27.58
CA GLN A 180 43.92 23.25 26.63
C GLN A 180 45.37 23.72 26.42
N LEU A 181 45.62 25.03 26.39
CA LEU A 181 46.96 25.57 26.26
C LEU A 181 47.78 25.40 27.55
N SER A 182 47.14 25.58 28.70
CA SER A 182 47.74 25.29 30.02
C SER A 182 48.17 23.83 30.13
N THR A 183 47.31 22.90 29.70
CA THR A 183 47.61 21.46 29.72
C THR A 183 48.67 21.04 28.71
N LYS A 184 48.76 21.70 27.55
CA LYS A 184 49.76 21.39 26.51
C LYS A 184 51.14 22.00 26.80
N GLY A 185 51.19 23.20 27.40
CA GLY A 185 52.43 23.82 27.87
C GLY A 185 53.16 22.94 28.89
N ASN A 186 52.41 22.33 29.81
CA ASN A 186 52.95 21.38 30.79
C ASN A 186 53.56 20.10 30.18
N GLN A 187 53.25 19.74 28.92
CA GLN A 187 53.84 18.56 28.26
C GLN A 187 55.14 18.86 27.50
N VAL A 188 55.39 20.12 27.11
CA VAL A 188 56.59 20.50 26.35
C VAL A 188 57.80 20.61 27.28
N ASP A 189 57.62 21.15 28.50
CA ASP A 189 58.70 21.24 29.50
C ASP A 189 59.19 19.87 29.99
N VAL A 190 58.34 18.84 29.96
CA VAL A 190 58.73 17.48 30.33
C VAL A 190 59.64 16.82 29.26
N LYS A 191 59.52 17.21 27.99
CA LYS A 191 60.23 16.56 26.88
C LYS A 191 61.64 17.12 26.63
N ASN A 192 61.95 18.32 27.12
CA ASN A 192 63.24 18.99 26.91
C ASN A 192 64.29 18.70 28.00
N ASN A 193 63.93 18.00 29.08
CA ASN A 193 64.85 17.67 30.18
C ASN A 193 65.47 16.26 30.09
N ASN A 194 65.27 15.53 28.98
CA ASN A 194 65.87 14.22 28.76
C ASN A 194 66.73 14.20 27.48
N LYS A 195 67.87 14.90 27.50
CA LYS A 195 69.03 14.60 26.66
C LYS A 195 70.32 14.92 27.38
#